data_AF-A0A0M0KZ83-F1
#
_entry.id   AF-A0A0M0KZ83-F1
#
_cell.length_a   1.000
_cell.length_b   1.000
_cell.length_c   1.000
_cell.angle_alpha   90.00
_cell.angle_beta   90.00
_cell.angle_gamma   90.00
#
_symmetry.space_group_name_H-M   'P 1'
#
loop_
_entity.id
_entity.type
_entity.pdbx_description
1 polymer ?
#
loop_
_entity_poly.entity_id
_entity_poly.type
_entity_poly.pdbx_seq_one_letter_code
_entity_poly.pdbx_strand_id
1 'polypeptide(L)'
;MKTTLKITKALADPTRFHIYEYVSQVPKGSLVQEVSQKFKIHPNVARLHLTKLEQAKLLTSLKYQSPNGGRPSRLYKLAEKPIHLSFPTRNYELLASIAVEALDSLGEVGHEALFAYAYDFGINYVTLYYPQSIESSRPLSIDKKKILFVEAAGSLGFTAAFDEQHEQLVFSVQNSLFKEISFSNDDLPKEFHVSLLQGIVDAIFFDRSLTAVEPIPECTHTYAYTLSSIN
;
A
#
# COMPACT_ATOMS: atom_id res chain seq x y z
N MET A 1 20.87 12.49 9.40
CA MET A 1 20.66 13.60 10.36
C MET A 1 20.15 14.89 9.73
N LYS A 2 20.80 15.49 8.70
CA LYS A 2 20.31 16.75 8.08
C LYS A 2 18.89 16.65 7.49
N THR A 3 18.54 15.54 6.83
CA THR A 3 17.20 15.31 6.27
C THR A 3 16.15 15.12 7.36
N THR A 4 16.46 14.30 8.36
CA THR A 4 15.65 14.07 9.54
C THR A 4 15.27 15.37 10.25
N LEU A 5 16.24 16.24 10.54
CA LEU A 5 16.00 17.55 11.15
C LEU A 5 15.14 18.47 10.26
N LYS A 6 15.27 18.41 8.94
CA LYS A 6 14.40 19.17 8.02
C LYS A 6 12.95 18.70 8.11
N ILE A 7 12.71 17.39 8.14
CA ILE A 7 11.38 16.79 8.22
C ILE A 7 10.75 17.08 9.58
N THR A 8 11.45 16.81 10.69
CA THR A 8 10.92 17.08 12.03
C THR A 8 10.67 18.57 12.23
N LYS A 9 11.55 19.47 11.75
CA LYS A 9 11.30 20.92 11.77
C LYS A 9 10.15 21.35 10.86
N ALA A 10 9.90 20.62 9.77
CA ALA A 10 8.77 20.91 8.90
C ALA A 10 7.45 20.56 9.59
N LEU A 11 7.38 19.41 10.25
CA LEU A 11 6.19 18.88 10.90
C LEU A 11 5.98 19.42 12.33
N ALA A 12 7.00 20.00 12.98
CA ALA A 12 6.87 20.61 14.32
C ALA A 12 6.01 21.89 14.35
N ASP A 13 5.69 22.46 13.19
CA ASP A 13 4.78 23.60 13.05
C ASP A 13 3.33 23.08 12.95
N PRO A 14 2.44 23.35 13.92
CA PRO A 14 1.10 22.74 13.94
C PRO A 14 0.26 23.06 12.71
N THR A 15 0.33 24.30 12.21
CA THR A 15 -0.37 24.68 10.98
C THR A 15 0.15 23.90 9.78
N ARG A 16 1.48 23.73 9.67
CA ARG A 16 2.08 22.97 8.58
C ARG A 16 1.76 21.48 8.66
N PHE A 17 1.73 20.92 9.87
CA PHE A 17 1.33 19.55 10.10
C PHE A 17 -0.12 19.31 9.63
N HIS A 18 -1.07 20.14 10.07
CA HIS A 18 -2.46 20.01 9.63
C HIS A 18 -2.64 20.23 8.11
N ILE A 19 -1.85 21.13 7.49
CA ILE A 19 -1.84 21.29 6.04
C ILE A 19 -1.36 20.00 5.35
N TYR A 20 -0.30 19.37 5.86
CA TYR A 20 0.18 18.08 5.34
C TYR A 20 -0.90 17.00 5.46
N GLU A 21 -1.55 16.87 6.62
CA GLU A 21 -2.66 15.92 6.82
C GLU A 21 -3.81 16.19 5.85
N TYR A 22 -4.20 17.45 5.66
CA TYR A 22 -5.24 17.80 4.69
C TYR A 22 -4.86 17.39 3.27
N VAL A 23 -3.63 17.69 2.82
CA VAL A 23 -3.17 17.29 1.48
C VAL A 23 -3.11 15.76 1.36
N SER A 24 -2.77 15.05 2.43
CA SER A 24 -2.72 13.58 2.45
C SER A 24 -4.08 12.91 2.18
N GLN A 25 -5.17 13.60 2.52
CA GLN A 25 -6.55 13.12 2.34
C GLN A 25 -7.14 13.50 0.98
N VAL A 26 -6.41 14.22 0.12
CA VAL A 26 -6.89 14.70 -1.19
C VAL A 26 -6.01 14.10 -2.30
N PRO A 27 -6.33 12.90 -2.83
CA PRO A 27 -5.51 12.20 -3.84
C PRO A 27 -5.24 13.03 -5.10
N LYS A 28 -6.19 13.87 -5.50
CA LYS A 28 -6.06 14.78 -6.64
C LYS A 28 -5.03 15.91 -6.41
N GLY A 29 -4.58 16.12 -5.18
CA GLY A 29 -3.73 17.22 -4.75
C GLY A 29 -4.51 18.48 -4.38
N SER A 30 -3.81 19.46 -3.83
CA SER A 30 -4.38 20.74 -3.38
C SER A 30 -3.65 21.95 -3.97
N LEU A 31 -4.42 22.94 -4.39
CA LEU A 31 -3.94 24.24 -4.83
C LEU A 31 -3.70 25.15 -3.61
N VAL A 32 -2.82 26.14 -3.78
CA VAL A 32 -2.53 27.15 -2.74
C VAL A 32 -3.81 27.85 -2.24
N GLN A 33 -4.76 28.12 -3.14
CA GLN A 33 -6.01 28.80 -2.79
C GLN A 33 -6.93 27.93 -1.92
N GLU A 34 -7.02 26.64 -2.24
CA GLU A 34 -7.82 25.69 -1.45
C GLU A 34 -7.28 25.57 -0.03
N VAL A 35 -5.95 25.47 0.11
CA VAL A 35 -5.28 25.45 1.42
C VAL A 35 -5.50 26.78 2.17
N SER A 36 -5.34 27.92 1.48
CA SER A 36 -5.57 29.25 2.04
C SER A 36 -6.99 29.40 2.62
N GLN A 37 -8.00 28.97 1.86
CA GLN A 37 -9.41 29.02 2.28
C GLN A 37 -9.69 28.05 3.43
N LYS A 38 -9.25 26.79 3.31
CA LYS A 38 -9.49 25.74 4.33
C LYS A 38 -8.92 26.12 5.69
N PHE A 39 -7.71 26.66 5.71
CA PHE A 39 -6.99 27.02 6.95
C PHE A 39 -7.19 28.49 7.36
N LYS A 40 -7.97 29.27 6.61
CA LYS A 40 -8.22 30.70 6.86
C LYS A 40 -6.91 31.50 7.02
N ILE A 41 -5.92 31.22 6.18
CA ILE A 41 -4.61 31.90 6.16
C ILE A 41 -4.41 32.60 4.82
N HIS A 42 -3.59 33.66 4.79
CA HIS A 42 -3.30 34.37 3.55
C HIS A 42 -2.61 33.47 2.49
N PRO A 43 -2.91 33.60 1.18
CA PRO A 43 -2.33 32.73 0.14
C PRO A 43 -0.79 32.68 0.12
N ASN A 44 -0.12 33.78 0.47
CA ASN A 44 1.34 33.81 0.58
C ASN A 44 1.85 32.96 1.76
N VAL A 45 1.12 32.94 2.87
CA VAL A 45 1.44 32.12 4.04
C VAL A 45 1.22 30.65 3.70
N ALA A 46 0.08 30.30 3.09
CA ALA A 46 -0.17 28.94 2.60
C ALA A 46 0.96 28.45 1.67
N ARG A 47 1.39 29.28 0.72
CA ARG A 47 2.50 28.98 -0.17
C ARG A 47 3.80 28.71 0.58
N LEU A 48 4.11 29.47 1.63
CA LEU A 48 5.30 29.27 2.45
C LEU A 48 5.27 27.91 3.16
N HIS A 49 4.13 27.53 3.75
CA HIS A 49 3.98 26.21 4.40
C HIS A 49 4.16 25.07 3.38
N LEU A 50 3.46 25.14 2.24
CA LEU A 50 3.55 24.14 1.18
C LEU A 50 4.98 24.00 0.61
N THR A 51 5.66 25.13 0.40
CA THR A 51 7.06 25.13 -0.08
C THR A 51 8.01 24.48 0.94
N LYS A 52 7.80 24.73 2.25
CA LYS A 52 8.62 24.09 3.29
C LYS A 52 8.37 22.58 3.37
N LEU A 53 7.13 22.13 3.17
CA LEU A 53 6.81 20.70 3.07
C LEU A 53 7.46 20.06 1.84
N GLU A 54 7.41 20.73 0.69
CA GLU A 54 8.09 20.30 -0.54
C GLU A 54 9.61 20.21 -0.35
N GLN A 55 10.24 21.20 0.28
CA GLN A 55 11.68 21.18 0.61
C GLN A 55 12.07 20.05 1.57
N ALA A 56 11.14 19.61 2.42
CA ALA A 56 11.30 18.46 3.30
C ALA A 56 10.99 17.12 2.61
N LYS A 57 10.66 17.15 1.30
CA LYS A 57 10.24 15.99 0.49
C LYS A 57 8.96 15.30 0.96
N LEU A 58 8.14 15.99 1.74
CA LEU A 58 6.84 15.50 2.19
C LEU A 58 5.76 15.70 1.12
N LEU A 59 5.93 16.72 0.29
CA LEU A 59 5.05 17.02 -0.84
C LEU A 59 5.88 17.14 -2.13
N THR A 60 5.22 16.96 -3.26
CA THR A 60 5.70 17.33 -4.60
C THR A 60 4.75 18.36 -5.20
N SER A 61 5.22 19.15 -6.17
CA SER A 61 4.35 20.10 -6.88
C SER A 61 4.45 19.99 -8.39
N LEU A 62 3.31 20.21 -9.05
CA LEU A 62 3.18 20.25 -10.50
C LEU A 62 2.64 21.62 -10.92
N LYS A 63 3.02 22.08 -12.12
CA LYS A 63 2.42 23.27 -12.72
C LYS A 63 0.95 22.97 -13.00
N TYR A 64 0.07 23.87 -12.57
CA TYR A 64 -1.35 23.78 -12.82
C TYR A 64 -1.83 25.00 -13.59
N GLN A 65 -2.45 24.76 -14.74
CA GLN A 65 -3.13 25.79 -15.52
C GLN A 65 -4.63 25.73 -15.21
N SER A 66 -5.19 26.85 -14.76
CA SER A 66 -6.62 26.93 -14.48
C SER A 66 -7.41 26.89 -15.80
N PRO A 67 -8.51 26.12 -15.89
CA PRO A 67 -9.39 26.11 -17.07
C PRO A 67 -9.91 27.49 -17.46
N ASN A 68 -10.11 28.36 -16.48
CA ASN A 68 -10.72 29.69 -16.66
C ASN A 68 -9.70 30.77 -17.06
N GLY A 69 -8.46 30.39 -17.42
CA GLY A 69 -7.36 31.33 -17.62
C GLY A 69 -6.87 31.97 -16.31
N GLY A 70 -5.65 32.51 -16.34
CA GLY A 70 -5.03 33.18 -15.18
C GLY A 70 -3.57 32.79 -14.95
N ARG A 71 -2.98 33.36 -13.89
CA ARG A 71 -1.58 33.08 -13.52
C ARG A 71 -1.42 31.58 -13.21
N PRO A 72 -0.39 30.90 -13.77
CA PRO A 72 -0.10 29.52 -13.44
C PRO A 72 -0.01 29.30 -11.93
N SER A 73 -0.70 28.28 -11.43
CA SER A 73 -0.67 27.86 -10.04
C SER A 73 0.22 26.63 -9.87
N ARG A 74 0.36 26.18 -8.62
CA ARG A 74 0.98 24.90 -8.28
C ARG A 74 -0.04 24.01 -7.60
N LEU A 75 -0.12 22.77 -8.07
CA LEU A 75 -0.86 21.68 -7.45
C LEU A 75 0.11 20.88 -6.60
N TYR A 76 -0.14 20.79 -5.30
CA TYR A 76 0.70 20.03 -4.37
C TYR A 76 0.07 18.67 -4.09
N LYS A 77 0.88 17.61 -4.12
CA LYS A 77 0.49 16.24 -3.80
C LYS A 77 1.45 15.67 -2.76
N LEU A 78 1.04 14.60 -2.09
CA LEU A 78 1.98 13.79 -1.32
C LEU A 78 3.15 13.34 -2.20
N ALA A 79 4.33 13.26 -1.60
CA ALA A 79 5.44 12.58 -2.24
C ALA A 79 5.15 11.08 -2.34
N GLU A 80 5.50 10.47 -3.48
CA GLU A 80 5.25 9.04 -3.71
C GLU A 80 6.13 8.13 -2.86
N LYS A 81 7.32 8.61 -2.48
CA LYS A 81 8.26 7.85 -1.64
C LYS A 81 7.93 8.08 -0.16
N PRO A 82 7.61 7.04 0.62
CA PRO A 82 7.39 7.20 2.04
C PRO A 82 8.68 7.65 2.75
N ILE A 83 8.50 8.28 3.90
CA ILE A 83 9.60 8.72 4.75
C ILE A 83 9.56 7.91 6.04
N HIS A 84 10.59 7.10 6.25
CA HIS A 84 10.79 6.38 7.51
C HIS A 84 11.71 7.19 8.45
N LEU A 85 11.21 7.50 9.64
CA LEU A 85 11.99 8.14 10.71
C LEU A 85 12.27 7.11 11.81
N SER A 86 13.55 6.81 12.05
CA SER A 86 13.98 5.86 13.08
C SER A 86 15.09 6.46 13.94
N PHE A 87 14.93 6.36 15.27
CA PHE A 87 15.90 6.85 16.25
C PHE A 87 16.10 5.82 17.38
N PRO A 88 17.32 5.29 17.57
CA PRO A 88 18.50 5.42 16.71
C PRO A 88 18.23 4.87 15.31
N THR A 89 19.05 5.24 14.32
CA THR A 89 18.84 4.79 12.94
C THR A 89 18.86 3.27 12.86
N ARG A 90 17.73 2.67 12.50
CA ARG A 90 17.62 1.27 12.07
C ARG A 90 17.36 1.23 10.57
N ASN A 91 17.96 0.28 9.89
CA ASN A 91 17.80 0.09 8.45
C ASN A 91 17.33 -1.33 8.16
N TYR A 92 16.04 -1.59 8.44
CA TYR A 92 15.41 -2.88 8.16
C TYR A 92 15.20 -3.10 6.67
N GLU A 93 15.03 -2.02 5.89
CA GLU A 93 14.96 -2.07 4.43
C GLU A 93 16.24 -2.67 3.84
N LEU A 94 17.42 -2.18 4.27
CA LEU A 94 18.70 -2.76 3.85
C LEU A 94 18.84 -4.24 4.24
N LEU A 95 18.43 -4.62 5.45
CA LEU A 95 18.48 -6.02 5.87
C LEU A 95 17.55 -6.89 5.00
N ALA A 96 16.34 -6.41 4.72
CA ALA A 96 15.39 -7.09 3.86
C ALA A 96 15.92 -7.22 2.42
N SER A 97 16.49 -6.15 1.85
CA SER A 97 17.13 -6.19 0.54
C SER A 97 18.25 -7.23 0.48
N ILE A 98 19.17 -7.24 1.46
CA ILE A 98 20.25 -8.23 1.51
C ILE A 98 19.70 -9.65 1.64
N ALA A 99 18.69 -9.87 2.48
CA ALA A 99 18.10 -11.20 2.68
C ALA A 99 17.39 -11.71 1.42
N VAL A 100 16.64 -10.85 0.74
CA VAL A 100 15.98 -11.16 -0.52
C VAL A 100 17.00 -11.44 -1.63
N GLU A 101 18.04 -10.60 -1.78
CA GLU A 101 19.10 -10.84 -2.77
C GLU A 101 19.86 -12.13 -2.49
N ALA A 102 20.08 -12.46 -1.21
CA ALA A 102 20.69 -13.73 -0.83
C ALA A 102 19.80 -14.92 -1.23
N LEU A 103 18.48 -14.86 -1.01
CA LEU A 103 17.54 -15.89 -1.45
C LEU A 103 17.48 -15.99 -2.98
N ASP A 104 17.44 -14.86 -3.69
CA ASP A 104 17.45 -14.82 -5.16
C ASP A 104 18.72 -15.46 -5.74
N SER A 105 19.87 -15.26 -5.08
CA SER A 105 21.15 -15.86 -5.50
C SER A 105 21.20 -17.39 -5.41
N LEU A 106 20.27 -18.01 -4.66
CA LEU A 106 20.14 -19.47 -4.58
C LEU A 106 19.33 -20.05 -5.75
N GLY A 107 18.78 -19.20 -6.64
CA GLY A 107 17.95 -19.61 -7.76
C GLY A 107 16.61 -20.22 -7.32
N GLU A 108 16.14 -21.21 -8.08
CA GLU A 108 14.82 -21.83 -7.91
C GLU A 108 14.56 -22.32 -6.48
N VAL A 109 15.55 -22.96 -5.83
CA VAL A 109 15.40 -23.44 -4.45
C VAL A 109 15.16 -22.31 -3.46
N GLY A 110 15.80 -21.15 -3.67
CA GLY A 110 15.58 -19.96 -2.83
C GLY A 110 14.20 -19.36 -3.05
N HIS A 111 13.74 -19.34 -4.30
CA HIS A 111 12.40 -18.86 -4.67
C HIS A 111 11.30 -19.76 -4.10
N GLU A 112 11.41 -21.09 -4.27
CA GLU A 112 10.48 -22.06 -3.71
C GLU A 112 10.37 -21.93 -2.19
N ALA A 113 11.50 -21.84 -1.49
CA ALA A 113 11.50 -21.65 -0.04
C ALA A 113 10.82 -20.33 0.36
N LEU A 114 11.10 -19.24 -0.34
CA LEU A 114 10.49 -17.94 -0.07
C LEU A 114 8.96 -17.98 -0.26
N PHE A 115 8.48 -18.55 -1.36
CA PHE A 115 7.06 -18.64 -1.68
C PHE A 115 6.30 -19.58 -0.76
N ALA A 116 6.89 -20.73 -0.41
CA ALA A 116 6.34 -21.65 0.58
C ALA A 116 6.17 -20.96 1.95
N TYR A 117 7.19 -20.23 2.42
CA TYR A 117 7.09 -19.49 3.68
C TYR A 117 6.06 -18.34 3.61
N ALA A 118 5.92 -17.67 2.46
CA ALA A 118 4.91 -16.64 2.27
C ALA A 118 3.50 -17.22 2.40
N TYR A 119 3.26 -18.38 1.77
CA TYR A 119 2.01 -19.13 1.87
C TYR A 119 1.70 -19.56 3.31
N ASP A 120 2.66 -20.21 3.97
CA ASP A 120 2.49 -20.66 5.36
C ASP A 120 2.26 -19.47 6.30
N PHE A 121 2.92 -18.34 6.06
CA PHE A 121 2.69 -17.12 6.82
C PHE A 121 1.25 -16.63 6.65
N GLY A 122 0.69 -16.64 5.43
CA GLY A 122 -0.70 -16.26 5.18
C GLY A 122 -1.71 -17.10 5.97
N ILE A 123 -1.52 -18.42 5.97
CA ILE A 123 -2.33 -19.37 6.75
C ILE A 123 -2.25 -19.06 8.26
N ASN A 124 -1.03 -18.95 8.77
CA ASN A 124 -0.77 -18.71 10.19
C ASN A 124 -1.27 -17.34 10.65
N TYR A 125 -1.20 -16.32 9.78
CA TYR A 125 -1.68 -14.98 10.07
C TYR A 125 -3.19 -14.97 10.33
N VAL A 126 -3.98 -15.58 9.44
CA VAL A 126 -5.43 -15.71 9.63
C VAL A 126 -5.74 -16.52 10.89
N THR A 127 -5.03 -17.64 11.10
CA THR A 127 -5.23 -18.51 12.26
C THR A 127 -4.99 -17.78 13.57
N LEU A 128 -3.92 -16.98 13.65
CA LEU A 128 -3.52 -16.29 14.87
C LEU A 128 -4.38 -15.06 15.17
N TYR A 129 -4.71 -14.26 14.16
CA TYR A 129 -5.37 -12.97 14.37
C TYR A 129 -6.89 -13.02 14.14
N TYR A 130 -7.40 -14.07 13.50
CA TYR A 130 -8.81 -14.25 13.18
C TYR A 130 -9.32 -15.68 13.50
N PRO A 131 -9.12 -16.20 14.72
CA PRO A 131 -9.41 -17.60 15.07
C PRO A 131 -10.89 -17.97 14.89
N GLN A 132 -11.81 -17.00 15.02
CA GLN A 132 -13.25 -17.22 14.82
C GLN A 132 -13.62 -17.65 13.39
N SER A 133 -12.71 -17.45 12.42
CA SER A 133 -12.88 -17.91 11.05
C SER A 133 -12.67 -19.41 10.88
N ILE A 134 -11.93 -20.03 11.80
CA ILE A 134 -11.52 -21.44 11.75
C ILE A 134 -12.31 -22.29 12.75
N GLU A 135 -12.67 -21.73 13.91
CA GLU A 135 -13.21 -22.50 15.04
C GLU A 135 -14.74 -22.74 15.01
N SER A 136 -15.48 -22.18 14.06
CA SER A 136 -16.93 -22.32 14.04
C SER A 136 -17.37 -23.68 13.49
N SER A 137 -18.14 -24.45 14.28
CA SER A 137 -18.77 -25.73 13.88
C SER A 137 -19.73 -25.62 12.67
N ARG A 138 -19.94 -24.39 12.17
CA ARG A 138 -20.62 -24.09 10.91
C ARG A 138 -19.71 -23.16 10.10
N PRO A 139 -19.45 -23.44 8.82
CA PRO A 139 -18.67 -22.54 7.97
C PRO A 139 -19.32 -21.16 7.87
N LEU A 140 -18.49 -20.11 7.84
CA LEU A 140 -18.93 -18.74 7.61
C LEU A 140 -19.65 -18.60 6.25
N SER A 141 -20.63 -17.69 6.17
CA SER A 141 -21.23 -17.31 4.89
C SER A 141 -20.20 -16.67 3.98
N ILE A 142 -20.44 -16.70 2.67
CA ILE A 142 -19.50 -16.15 1.69
C ILE A 142 -19.23 -14.66 1.92
N ASP A 143 -20.25 -13.88 2.27
CA ASP A 143 -20.12 -12.45 2.56
C ASP A 143 -19.21 -12.19 3.77
N LYS A 144 -19.32 -13.04 4.80
CA LYS A 144 -18.44 -12.93 5.98
C LYS A 144 -17.00 -13.30 5.63
N LYS A 145 -16.80 -14.34 4.80
CA LYS A 145 -15.46 -14.71 4.29
C LYS A 145 -14.84 -13.58 3.46
N LYS A 146 -15.62 -12.91 2.59
CA LYS A 146 -15.18 -11.74 1.81
C LYS A 146 -14.72 -10.60 2.72
N ILE A 147 -15.54 -10.22 3.71
CA ILE A 147 -15.21 -9.16 4.67
C ILE A 147 -13.91 -9.49 5.41
N LEU A 148 -13.80 -10.71 5.91
CA LEU A 148 -12.64 -11.18 6.63
C LEU A 148 -11.36 -11.13 5.78
N PHE A 149 -11.44 -11.55 4.52
CA PHE A 149 -10.31 -11.48 3.60
C PHE A 149 -9.84 -10.03 3.39
N VAL A 150 -10.77 -9.10 3.17
CA VAL A 150 -10.45 -7.68 3.00
C VAL A 150 -9.79 -7.11 4.26
N GLU A 151 -10.28 -7.47 5.45
CA GLU A 151 -9.68 -7.05 6.73
C GLU A 151 -8.28 -7.63 6.94
N ALA A 152 -8.07 -8.92 6.68
CA ALA A 152 -6.78 -9.59 6.83
C ALA A 152 -5.74 -9.03 5.85
N ALA A 153 -6.07 -8.94 4.56
CA ALA A 153 -5.20 -8.35 3.56
C ALA A 153 -4.91 -6.86 3.87
N GLY A 154 -5.95 -6.12 4.28
CA GLY A 154 -5.86 -4.72 4.73
C GLY A 154 -4.85 -4.52 5.87
N SER A 155 -4.87 -5.41 6.85
CA SER A 155 -3.98 -5.36 8.01
C SER A 155 -2.51 -5.64 7.67
N LEU A 156 -2.26 -6.35 6.57
CA LEU A 156 -0.91 -6.55 6.02
C LEU A 156 -0.45 -5.41 5.11
N GLY A 157 -1.34 -4.46 4.76
CA GLY A 157 -1.03 -3.29 3.95
C GLY A 157 -1.54 -3.36 2.51
N PHE A 158 -2.25 -4.41 2.13
CA PHE A 158 -2.93 -4.48 0.84
C PHE A 158 -4.22 -3.68 0.83
N THR A 159 -4.66 -3.22 -0.33
CA THR A 159 -6.04 -2.73 -0.52
C THR A 159 -6.77 -3.74 -1.39
N ALA A 160 -7.66 -4.53 -0.78
CA ALA A 160 -8.40 -5.59 -1.46
C ALA A 160 -9.87 -5.21 -1.67
N ALA A 161 -10.44 -5.61 -2.80
CA ALA A 161 -11.87 -5.45 -3.09
C ALA A 161 -12.38 -6.61 -3.96
N PHE A 162 -13.56 -7.13 -3.63
CA PHE A 162 -14.25 -8.12 -4.46
C PHE A 162 -15.02 -7.42 -5.59
N ASP A 163 -15.02 -8.04 -6.76
CA ASP A 163 -15.89 -7.67 -7.86
C ASP A 163 -17.24 -8.37 -7.68
N GLU A 164 -18.31 -7.58 -7.66
CA GLU A 164 -19.69 -8.05 -7.53
C GLU A 164 -20.36 -8.30 -8.89
N GLN A 165 -19.68 -8.03 -10.00
CA GLN A 165 -20.22 -8.20 -11.37
C GLN A 165 -20.02 -9.60 -11.94
N HIS A 166 -19.27 -10.46 -11.25
CA HIS A 166 -18.93 -11.79 -11.72
C HIS A 166 -19.62 -12.88 -10.86
N GLU A 167 -20.12 -13.93 -11.51
CA GLU A 167 -20.69 -15.10 -10.81
C GLU A 167 -19.62 -15.87 -10.03
N GLN A 168 -18.37 -15.81 -10.49
CA GLN A 168 -17.21 -16.30 -9.76
C GLN A 168 -16.71 -15.21 -8.80
N LEU A 169 -16.15 -15.63 -7.67
CA LEU A 169 -15.59 -14.68 -6.71
C LEU A 169 -14.28 -14.15 -7.26
N VAL A 170 -14.34 -12.95 -7.82
CA VAL A 170 -13.18 -12.23 -8.30
C VAL A 170 -12.80 -11.17 -7.28
N PHE A 171 -11.51 -11.04 -6.97
CA PHE A 171 -11.03 -9.92 -6.18
C PHE A 171 -9.80 -9.28 -6.79
N SER A 172 -9.65 -7.99 -6.53
CA SER A 172 -8.49 -7.20 -6.90
C SER A 172 -7.70 -6.81 -5.65
N VAL A 173 -6.38 -6.82 -5.76
CA VAL A 173 -5.49 -6.33 -4.70
C VAL A 173 -4.59 -5.23 -5.25
N GLN A 174 -4.54 -4.10 -4.55
CA GLN A 174 -3.67 -2.97 -4.81
C GLN A 174 -2.66 -2.78 -3.67
N ASN A 175 -1.63 -1.97 -3.96
CA ASN A 175 -0.50 -1.65 -3.09
C ASN A 175 0.49 -2.82 -2.92
N SER A 176 1.67 -2.70 -3.55
CA SER A 176 2.78 -3.64 -3.35
C SER A 176 3.42 -3.40 -1.99
N LEU A 177 3.57 -4.45 -1.17
CA LEU A 177 4.14 -4.35 0.18
C LEU A 177 5.60 -3.90 0.19
N PHE A 178 6.30 -4.13 -0.92
CA PHE A 178 7.75 -3.98 -1.03
C PHE A 178 8.16 -2.99 -2.11
N LYS A 179 7.31 -2.00 -2.42
CA LYS A 179 7.58 -1.02 -3.49
C LYS A 179 8.91 -0.29 -3.31
N GLU A 180 9.40 -0.19 -2.08
CA GLU A 180 10.66 0.45 -1.72
C GLU A 180 11.88 -0.47 -1.90
N ILE A 181 11.70 -1.79 -1.81
CA ILE A 181 12.78 -2.76 -1.99
C ILE A 181 13.08 -2.86 -3.49
N SER A 182 14.35 -2.66 -3.84
CA SER A 182 14.83 -2.92 -5.20
C SER A 182 15.09 -4.41 -5.35
N PHE A 183 14.45 -5.04 -6.34
CA PHE A 183 14.68 -6.44 -6.68
C PHE A 183 15.47 -6.51 -7.98
N SER A 184 16.39 -7.47 -8.06
CA SER A 184 17.04 -7.89 -9.32
C SER A 184 16.05 -8.53 -10.29
N ASN A 185 15.05 -9.22 -9.73
CA ASN A 185 13.99 -9.92 -10.43
C ASN A 185 12.63 -9.24 -10.15
N ASP A 186 12.03 -8.63 -11.17
CA ASP A 186 10.75 -7.92 -11.06
C ASP A 186 9.55 -8.84 -10.76
N ASP A 187 9.68 -10.15 -10.93
CA ASP A 187 8.60 -11.11 -10.70
C ASP A 187 8.58 -11.68 -9.27
N LEU A 188 9.73 -11.71 -8.59
CA LEU A 188 9.85 -12.25 -7.23
C LEU A 188 8.90 -11.59 -6.21
N PRO A 189 8.69 -10.26 -6.20
CA PRO A 189 7.69 -9.64 -5.33
C PRO A 189 6.26 -10.04 -5.67
N LYS A 190 5.98 -10.29 -6.95
CA LYS A 190 4.64 -10.64 -7.43
C LYS A 190 4.28 -12.05 -6.97
N GLU A 191 5.16 -13.00 -7.23
CA GLU A 191 5.04 -14.40 -6.80
C GLU A 191 4.91 -14.49 -5.27
N PHE A 192 5.72 -13.72 -4.52
CA PHE A 192 5.59 -13.64 -3.07
C PHE A 192 4.18 -13.19 -2.64
N HIS A 193 3.65 -12.10 -3.24
CA HIS A 193 2.30 -11.64 -2.92
C HIS A 193 1.24 -12.67 -3.26
N VAL A 194 1.36 -13.36 -4.40
CA VAL A 194 0.46 -14.42 -4.81
C VAL A 194 0.46 -15.53 -3.76
N SER A 195 1.63 -16.05 -3.38
CA SER A 195 1.73 -17.11 -2.36
C SER A 195 1.19 -16.67 -1.00
N LEU A 196 1.49 -15.45 -0.56
CA LEU A 196 0.97 -14.89 0.69
C LEU A 196 -0.56 -14.79 0.68
N LEU A 197 -1.13 -14.21 -0.37
CA LEU A 197 -2.58 -14.06 -0.52
C LEU A 197 -3.26 -15.42 -0.66
N GLN A 198 -2.61 -16.38 -1.33
CA GLN A 198 -3.07 -17.76 -1.42
C GLN A 198 -3.22 -18.39 -0.04
N GLY A 199 -2.23 -18.21 0.85
CA GLY A 199 -2.32 -18.73 2.22
C GLY A 199 -3.48 -18.11 3.02
N ILE A 200 -3.72 -16.81 2.86
CA ILE A 200 -4.86 -16.13 3.49
C ILE A 200 -6.18 -16.67 2.94
N VAL A 201 -6.25 -16.84 1.62
CA VAL A 201 -7.42 -17.38 0.93
C VAL A 201 -7.71 -18.79 1.42
N ASP A 202 -6.74 -19.69 1.44
CA ASP A 202 -6.96 -21.10 1.76
C ASP A 202 -7.33 -21.29 3.24
N ALA A 203 -6.85 -20.42 4.13
CA ALA A 203 -7.32 -20.40 5.51
C ALA A 203 -8.80 -19.99 5.65
N ILE A 204 -9.26 -19.02 4.85
CA ILE A 204 -10.61 -18.45 4.94
C ILE A 204 -11.63 -19.24 4.11
N PHE A 205 -11.24 -19.66 2.92
CA PHE A 205 -12.01 -20.33 1.88
C PHE A 205 -11.50 -21.76 1.67
N PHE A 206 -11.23 -22.50 2.75
CA PHE A 206 -10.73 -23.89 2.70
C PHE A 206 -11.59 -24.87 1.87
N ASP A 207 -12.81 -24.49 1.51
CA ASP A 207 -13.75 -25.20 0.63
C ASP A 207 -13.64 -24.81 -0.85
N ARG A 208 -12.68 -23.94 -1.22
CA ARG A 208 -12.50 -23.39 -2.56
C ARG A 208 -11.03 -23.38 -2.95
N SER A 209 -10.77 -23.36 -4.25
CA SER A 209 -9.45 -23.25 -4.85
C SER A 209 -9.32 -21.90 -5.55
N LEU A 210 -8.14 -21.29 -5.49
CA LEU A 210 -7.85 -20.03 -6.17
C LEU A 210 -7.12 -20.29 -7.50
N THR A 211 -7.43 -19.47 -8.48
CA THR A 211 -6.70 -19.37 -9.75
C THR A 211 -6.40 -17.89 -10.00
N ALA A 212 -5.13 -17.54 -10.14
CA ALA A 212 -4.73 -16.17 -10.50
C ALA A 212 -5.16 -15.87 -11.95
N VAL A 213 -5.79 -14.72 -12.18
CA VAL A 213 -6.31 -14.33 -13.50
C VAL A 213 -5.69 -12.98 -13.88
N GLU A 214 -4.40 -13.05 -14.21
CA GLU A 214 -3.59 -11.98 -14.82
C GLU A 214 -3.53 -10.60 -14.08
N PRO A 215 -2.41 -9.87 -14.20
CA PRO A 215 -2.36 -8.49 -13.76
C PRO A 215 -3.29 -7.62 -14.63
N ILE A 216 -4.08 -6.72 -14.00
CA ILE A 216 -4.95 -5.81 -14.75
C ILE A 216 -4.06 -4.86 -15.57
N PRO A 217 -4.11 -4.87 -16.92
CA PRO A 217 -3.13 -4.19 -17.77
C PRO A 217 -2.98 -2.68 -17.54
N GLU A 218 -4.05 -2.04 -17.05
CA GLU A 218 -4.12 -0.60 -16.79
C GLU A 218 -3.57 -0.20 -15.42
N CYS A 219 -3.35 -1.17 -14.54
CA CYS A 219 -2.88 -0.96 -13.18
C CYS A 219 -1.63 -1.80 -12.91
N THR A 220 -0.47 -1.17 -12.92
CA THR A 220 0.85 -1.81 -12.67
C THR A 220 1.00 -2.54 -11.33
N HIS A 221 -0.01 -2.47 -10.45
CA HIS A 221 0.00 -3.05 -9.11
C HIS A 221 -1.34 -3.68 -8.73
N THR A 222 -2.20 -3.99 -9.71
CA THR A 222 -3.48 -4.66 -9.45
C THR A 222 -3.45 -6.09 -9.96
N TYR A 223 -3.67 -7.04 -9.06
CA TYR A 223 -3.80 -8.46 -9.39
C TYR A 223 -5.25 -8.87 -9.28
N ALA A 224 -5.79 -9.52 -10.30
CA ALA A 224 -7.11 -10.12 -10.26
C ALA A 224 -7.00 -11.63 -10.00
N TYR A 225 -7.85 -12.14 -9.12
CA TYR A 225 -7.88 -13.57 -8.78
C TYR A 225 -9.29 -14.10 -8.82
N THR A 226 -9.46 -15.35 -9.21
CA THR A 226 -10.74 -16.06 -9.28
C THR A 226 -10.74 -17.25 -8.32
N LEU A 227 -11.73 -17.30 -7.42
CA LEU A 227 -11.97 -18.49 -6.59
C LEU A 227 -13.01 -19.41 -7.24
N SER A 228 -12.64 -20.67 -7.41
CA SER A 228 -13.50 -21.76 -7.91
C SER A 228 -13.79 -22.77 -6.81
N SER A 229 -14.96 -23.43 -6.84
CA SER A 229 -15.27 -24.48 -5.85
C SER A 229 -14.31 -25.67 -6.02
N ILE A 230 -13.88 -26.26 -4.91
CA ILE A 230 -13.23 -27.59 -4.96
C ILE A 230 -14.36 -28.60 -5.18
N ASN A 231 -14.25 -29.45 -6.21
CA ASN A 231 -15.18 -30.57 -6.45
C ASN A 231 -14.96 -31.70 -5.46
#